data_AF-A0A8C1TGH0-F1
#
_entry.id   AF-A0A8C1TGH0-F1
#
_cell.length_a   1.000
_cell.length_b   1.000
_cell.length_c   1.000
_cell.angle_alpha   90.00
_cell.angle_beta   90.00
_cell.angle_gamma   90.00
#
_symmetry.space_group_name_H-M   'P 1'
#
loop_
_entity.id
_entity.type
_entity.pdbx_description
1 polymer ?
#
loop_
_entity_poly.entity_id
_entity_poly.type
_entity_poly.pdbx_seq_one_letter_code
_entity_poly.pdbx_strand_id
1 'polypeptide(L)' 'TFLQERHIMSMAWPANSPDLNPIENLWWKLKKMVHDKAPTCKADLATAIRQSWRQIDEVYCLSLVKS' A
#
# COMPACT_ATOMS: atom_id res chain seq x y z
N THR A 1 10.07 -23.72 -2.24
CA THR A 1 8.78 -23.04 -2.02
C THR A 1 8.52 -22.11 -3.19
N PHE A 2 7.27 -21.72 -3.43
CA PHE A 2 6.91 -20.81 -4.53
C PHE A 2 7.80 -19.57 -4.63
N LEU A 3 8.16 -18.94 -3.49
CA LEU A 3 9.03 -17.75 -3.49
C LEU A 3 10.49 -18.06 -3.86
N GLN A 4 11.02 -19.17 -3.37
CA GLN A 4 12.39 -19.60 -3.69
C GLN A 4 12.54 -19.97 -5.17
N GLU A 5 11.55 -20.64 -5.75
CA GLU A 5 11.50 -20.99 -7.18
C GLU A 5 11.46 -19.76 -8.08
N ARG A 6 10.99 -18.62 -7.56
CA ARG A 6 10.98 -17.32 -8.24
C ARG A 6 12.19 -16.44 -7.89
N HIS A 7 13.17 -16.97 -7.18
CA HIS A 7 14.35 -16.24 -6.70
C HIS A 7 14.02 -15.00 -5.84
N ILE A 8 12.88 -15.03 -5.13
CA ILE A 8 12.48 -13.97 -4.20
C ILE A 8 13.02 -14.32 -2.81
N MET A 9 13.90 -13.48 -2.28
CA MET A 9 14.39 -13.62 -0.92
C MET A 9 13.34 -13.14 0.08
N SER A 10 12.91 -14.04 0.97
CA SER A 10 12.03 -13.69 2.10
C SER A 10 12.85 -13.08 3.24
N MET A 11 12.30 -12.05 3.88
CA MET A 11 12.84 -11.51 5.14
C MET A 11 12.18 -12.19 6.33
N ALA A 12 12.91 -12.35 7.43
CA ALA A 12 12.33 -12.78 8.70
C ALA A 12 11.46 -11.63 9.26
N TRP A 13 10.16 -11.89 9.43
CA TRP A 13 9.21 -10.89 9.93
C TRP A 13 8.60 -11.35 11.25
N PRO A 14 8.57 -10.49 12.29
CA PRO A 14 7.92 -10.83 13.55
C PRO A 14 6.40 -10.98 13.37
N ALA A 15 5.82 -11.99 14.01
CA ALA A 15 4.38 -12.21 13.99
C ALA A 15 3.65 -11.02 14.65
N ASN A 16 2.49 -10.65 14.11
CA ASN A 16 1.63 -9.58 14.63
C ASN A 16 2.28 -8.18 14.69
N SER A 17 3.24 -7.87 13.82
CA SER A 17 3.83 -6.53 13.70
C SER A 17 3.41 -5.84 12.38
N PRO A 18 2.15 -5.38 12.27
CA PRO A 18 1.71 -4.62 11.10
C PRO A 18 2.32 -3.21 11.04
N ASP A 19 2.73 -2.66 12.19
CA ASP A 19 3.41 -1.38 12.35
C ASP A 19 4.74 -1.32 11.58
N LEU A 20 5.45 -2.45 11.53
CA LEU A 20 6.69 -2.55 10.79
C LEU A 20 6.46 -2.58 9.27
N ASN A 21 5.23 -2.87 8.79
CA ASN A 21 4.99 -3.17 7.38
C ASN A 21 4.74 -1.87 6.59
N PRO A 22 5.64 -1.48 5.67
CA PRO A 22 5.46 -0.25 4.89
C PRO A 22 4.17 -0.28 4.06
N ILE A 23 3.69 -1.46 3.68
CA ILE A 23 2.45 -1.63 2.91
C ILE A 23 1.22 -1.20 3.72
N GLU A 24 1.18 -1.42 5.04
CA GLU A 24 0.06 -0.99 5.89
C GLU A 24 -0.01 0.54 5.97
N ASN A 25 1.15 1.19 6.10
CA ASN A 25 1.25 2.65 6.07
C ASN A 25 0.81 3.23 4.71
N LEU A 26 1.17 2.57 3.60
CA LEU A 26 0.74 2.93 2.27
C LEU A 26 -0.78 2.76 2.10
N TRP A 27 -1.34 1.66 2.59
CA TRP A 27 -2.79 1.42 2.58
C TRP A 27 -3.56 2.45 3.37
N TRP A 28 -3.05 2.88 4.53
CA TRP A 28 -3.66 3.93 5.33
C TRP A 28 -3.77 5.23 4.53
N LYS A 29 -2.68 5.67 3.89
CA LYS A 29 -2.68 6.88 3.05
C LYS A 29 -3.66 6.77 1.88
N LEU A 30 -3.65 5.66 1.17
CA LEU A 30 -4.56 5.45 0.03
C LEU A 30 -6.03 5.49 0.49
N LYS A 31 -6.36 4.79 1.59
CA LYS A 31 -7.72 4.80 2.15
C LYS A 31 -8.19 6.20 2.50
N LYS A 32 -7.31 7.02 3.10
CA LYS A 32 -7.60 8.43 3.41
C LYS A 32 -7.92 9.23 2.14
N MET A 33 -7.06 9.14 1.12
CA MET A 33 -7.28 9.83 -0.15
C MET A 33 -8.53 9.39 -0.91
N VAL A 34 -8.92 8.12 -0.78
CA VAL A 34 -10.15 7.60 -1.38
C VAL A 34 -11.38 8.04 -0.59
N HIS A 35 -11.28 8.09 0.75
CA HIS A 35 -12.34 8.57 1.62
C HIS A 35 -12.67 10.04 1.34
N ASP A 36 -11.65 10.89 1.17
CA ASP A 36 -11.81 12.31 0.86
C ASP A 36 -12.55 12.56 -0.47
N LYS A 37 -12.56 11.57 -1.38
CA LYS A 37 -13.30 11.61 -2.65
C LYS A 37 -14.76 11.18 -2.55
N ALA A 38 -15.18 10.63 -1.41
CA ALA A 38 -16.54 10.20 -1.11
C ALA A 38 -17.25 9.42 -2.25
N PRO A 39 -16.66 8.33 -2.77
CA PRO A 39 -17.29 7.55 -3.85
C PRO A 39 -18.60 6.90 -3.37
N THR A 40 -19.65 6.97 -4.18
CA THR A 40 -21.00 6.49 -3.81
C THR A 40 -21.35 5.16 -4.48
N CYS A 41 -20.62 4.74 -5.51
CA CYS A 41 -20.81 3.46 -6.17
C CYS A 41 -19.48 2.74 -6.44
N LYS A 42 -19.55 1.46 -6.86
CA LYS A 42 -18.37 0.64 -7.14
C LYS A 42 -17.51 1.19 -8.28
N ALA A 43 -18.13 1.79 -9.30
CA ALA A 43 -17.41 2.40 -10.42
C ALA A 43 -16.62 3.63 -9.97
N ASP A 44 -17.24 4.49 -9.14
CA ASP A 44 -16.58 5.66 -8.57
C ASP A 44 -15.46 5.27 -7.64
N LEU A 45 -15.67 4.26 -6.79
CA LEU A 45 -14.64 3.74 -5.89
C LEU A 45 -13.42 3.24 -6.67
N ALA A 46 -13.64 2.46 -7.74
CA ALA A 46 -12.56 1.97 -8.58
C ALA A 46 -11.80 3.13 -9.27
N THR A 47 -12.50 4.17 -9.69
CA THR A 47 -11.90 5.37 -10.28
C THR A 47 -11.10 6.16 -9.24
N ALA A 48 -11.68 6.38 -8.06
CA ALA A 48 -11.05 7.07 -6.93
C ALA A 48 -9.75 6.38 -6.51
N ILE A 49 -9.76 5.05 -6.38
CA ILE A 49 -8.58 4.24 -6.05
C ILE A 49 -7.47 4.46 -7.08
N ARG A 50 -7.77 4.31 -8.39
CA ARG A 50 -6.76 4.46 -9.46
C ARG A 50 -6.17 5.86 -9.49
N GLN A 51 -7.02 6.89 -9.34
CA GLN A 51 -6.56 8.27 -9.34
C GLN A 51 -5.73 8.60 -8.10
N SER A 52 -6.16 8.14 -6.91
CA SER A 52 -5.43 8.38 -5.67
C SER A 52 -4.09 7.64 -5.66
N TRP A 53 -4.04 6.41 -6.18
CA TRP A 53 -2.80 5.66 -6.36
C TRP A 53 -1.78 6.41 -7.23
N ARG A 54 -2.21 6.99 -8.35
CA ARG A 54 -1.35 7.78 -9.25
C ARG A 54 -0.77 9.05 -8.61
N GLN A 55 -1.33 9.52 -7.50
CA GLN A 55 -0.84 10.70 -6.78
C GLN A 55 0.18 10.36 -5.69
N ILE A 56 0.35 9.07 -5.36
CA ILE A 56 1.37 8.64 -4.41
C ILE A 56 2.70 8.58 -5.17
N ASP A 57 3.65 9.41 -4.74
CA ASP A 57 4.96 9.48 -5.34
C ASP A 57 5.90 8.38 -4.83
N GLU A 58 6.92 8.09 -5.63
CA GLU A 58 7.96 7.14 -5.27
C GLU A 58 8.73 7.59 -4.02
N VAL A 59 8.91 8.90 -3.86
CA VAL A 59 9.60 9.50 -2.70
C VAL A 59 8.90 9.14 -1.39
N TYR A 60 7.57 9.20 -1.35
CA TYR A 60 6.81 8.76 -0.19
C TYR A 60 7.00 7.25 0.06
N CYS A 61 6.90 6.41 -0.97
CA CYS A 61 7.13 4.97 -0.82
C CYS A 61 8.53 4.67 -0.25
N LEU A 62 9.57 5.35 -0.74
CA LEU A 62 10.93 5.22 -0.23
C LEU A 62 11.06 5.70 1.22
N SER A 63 10.32 6.73 1.63
CA SER A 63 10.30 7.16 3.03
C SER A 63 9.74 6.07 3.95
N LEU A 64 8.68 5.36 3.52
CA LEU A 64 8.09 4.29 4.32
C LEU A 64 9.00 3.07 4.52
N VAL A 65 9.93 2.83 3.58
CA VAL A 65 10.92 1.75 3.69
C VAL A 65 12.07 2.11 4.63
N LYS A 66 12.32 3.42 4.83
CA LYS A 66 13.42 3.95 5.65
C LYS A 66 13.00 4.31 7.08
N SER A 67 11.70 4.42 7.35
CA SER A 67 11.11 4.65 8.67
C SER A 67 11.32 3.46 9.60
#